data_AF-A0A7X7H7H4-F1
#
_entry.id   AF-A0A7X7H7H4-F1
#
_cell.length_a   1.000
_cell.length_b   1.000
_cell.length_c   1.000
_cell.angle_alpha   90.00
_cell.angle_beta   90.00
_cell.angle_gamma   90.00
#
_symmetry.space_group_name_H-M   'P 1'
#
loop_
_entity.id
_entity.type
_entity.pdbx_description
1 polymer ?
#
loop_
_entity_poly.entity_id
_entity_poly.type
_entity_poly.pdbx_seq_one_letter_code
_entity_poly.pdbx_strand_id
1 'polypeptide(L)'
;MTAQLTNNIFIEGHEYSLASDPLKPYLEENDIKIEGYMTTCWNGYLSDWDIIDNKLYLIDVFPCFTDEEGENIMSMENLFPEQD
;
A
#
# COMPACT_ATOMS: atom_id res chain seq x y z
N MET A 1 14.33 7.93 -16.98
CA MET A 1 13.36 6.92 -16.52
C MET A 1 13.53 6.86 -15.01
N THR A 2 12.53 7.27 -14.24
CA THR A 2 12.58 7.24 -12.78
C THR A 2 12.09 5.87 -12.33
N ALA A 3 12.86 5.16 -11.50
CA ALA A 3 12.42 3.89 -10.93
C ALA A 3 11.29 4.16 -9.92
N GLN A 4 10.19 3.41 -10.02
CA GLN A 4 9.15 3.47 -9.01
C GLN A 4 9.53 2.60 -7.81
N LEU A 5 9.12 3.05 -6.62
CA LEU A 5 9.12 2.24 -5.42
C LEU A 5 8.12 1.11 -5.61
N THR A 6 8.45 -0.06 -5.09
CA THR A 6 7.63 -1.26 -5.17
C THR A 6 7.12 -1.62 -3.79
N ASN A 7 5.91 -2.16 -3.72
CA ASN A 7 5.39 -2.82 -2.53
C ASN A 7 6.29 -4.01 -2.14
N ASN A 8 6.16 -4.50 -0.91
CA ASN A 8 6.86 -5.68 -0.44
C ASN A 8 5.92 -6.87 -0.33
N ILE A 9 6.48 -8.06 -0.50
CA ILE A 9 5.78 -9.32 -0.21
C ILE A 9 6.72 -10.27 0.52
N PHE A 10 6.22 -10.86 1.60
CA PHE A 10 6.87 -11.91 2.35
C PHE A 10 6.35 -13.27 1.85
N ILE A 11 7.28 -14.16 1.48
CA ILE A 11 6.97 -15.52 1.05
C ILE A 11 7.86 -16.45 1.85
N GLU A 12 7.25 -17.33 2.65
CA GLU A 12 7.98 -18.23 3.56
C GLU A 12 8.95 -17.47 4.49
N GLY A 13 8.58 -16.25 4.91
CA GLY A 13 9.41 -15.38 5.76
C GLY A 13 10.55 -14.66 5.03
N HIS A 14 10.67 -14.79 3.71
CA HIS A 14 11.63 -14.07 2.88
C HIS A 14 10.98 -12.85 2.21
N GLU A 15 11.66 -11.70 2.27
CA GLU A 15 11.21 -10.44 1.68
C GLU A 15 11.53 -10.36 0.17
N TYR A 16 10.56 -9.95 -0.62
CA TYR A 16 10.66 -9.73 -2.06
C TYR A 16 9.96 -8.44 -2.47
N SER A 17 10.37 -7.86 -3.60
CA SER A 17 9.64 -6.77 -4.24
C SER A 17 8.41 -7.29 -4.98
N LEU A 18 7.27 -6.66 -4.73
CA LEU A 18 6.00 -6.96 -5.38
C LEU A 18 5.79 -6.04 -6.59
N ALA A 19 5.82 -6.63 -7.78
CA ALA A 19 5.65 -5.89 -9.04
C ALA A 19 4.18 -5.55 -9.37
N SER A 20 3.24 -6.09 -8.61
CA SER A 20 1.80 -5.85 -8.76
C SER A 20 1.26 -4.93 -7.68
N ASP A 21 0.04 -4.45 -7.88
CA ASP A 21 -0.72 -3.68 -6.90
C ASP A 21 -2.00 -4.46 -6.53
N PRO A 22 -1.98 -5.31 -5.49
CA PRO A 22 -3.13 -6.11 -5.11
C PRO A 22 -4.20 -5.32 -4.34
N LEU A 23 -3.88 -4.14 -3.80
CA LEU A 23 -4.85 -3.30 -3.09
C LEU A 23 -5.68 -2.46 -4.07
N LYS A 24 -5.14 -2.15 -5.26
CA LYS A 24 -5.83 -1.38 -6.30
C LYS A 24 -7.29 -1.80 -6.58
N PRO A 25 -7.64 -3.08 -6.78
CA PRO A 25 -9.03 -3.47 -7.02
C PRO A 25 -9.98 -3.07 -5.89
N TYR A 26 -9.54 -3.17 -4.62
CA TYR A 26 -10.32 -2.76 -3.46
C TYR A 26 -10.55 -1.25 -3.44
N LEU A 27 -9.52 -0.46 -3.77
CA LEU A 27 -9.62 1.00 -3.83
C LEU A 27 -10.60 1.44 -4.93
N GLU A 28 -10.53 0.81 -6.10
CA GLU A 28 -11.43 1.08 -7.21
C GLU A 28 -12.88 0.71 -6.89
N GLU A 29 -13.11 -0.43 -6.22
CA GLU A 29 -14.45 -0.88 -5.82
C GLU A 29 -15.11 0.06 -4.78
N ASN A 30 -14.30 0.69 -3.92
CA ASN A 30 -14.78 1.58 -2.86
C ASN A 30 -14.70 3.09 -3.21
N ASP A 31 -14.36 3.44 -4.47
CA ASP A 31 -14.12 4.82 -4.93
C ASP A 31 -13.14 5.62 -4.05
N ILE A 32 -12.09 4.94 -3.56
CA ILE A 32 -11.07 5.56 -2.70
C ILE A 32 -10.00 6.27 -3.55
N LYS A 33 -10.04 7.59 -3.44
CA LYS A 33 -9.09 8.60 -3.92
C LYS A 33 -7.69 8.51 -3.31
N ILE A 34 -6.63 8.22 -4.07
CA ILE A 34 -5.25 8.48 -3.61
C ILE A 34 -4.57 9.50 -4.50
N GLU A 35 -3.98 10.50 -3.88
CA GLU A 35 -3.15 11.47 -4.56
C GLU A 35 -1.68 11.02 -4.48
N GLY A 36 -1.07 10.77 -5.64
CA GLY A 36 0.38 10.53 -5.74
C GLY A 36 1.13 11.85 -5.87
N TYR A 37 1.96 12.20 -4.88
CA TYR A 37 2.72 13.46 -4.89
C TYR A 37 4.15 13.32 -5.42
N MET A 38 4.70 12.10 -5.48
CA MET A 38 6.09 11.85 -5.86
C MET A 38 6.20 11.03 -7.14
N THR A 39 7.13 11.41 -8.02
CA THR A 39 7.35 10.71 -9.31
C THR A 39 7.92 9.30 -9.15
N THR A 40 8.37 8.93 -7.96
CA THR A 40 8.83 7.58 -7.59
C THR A 40 7.71 6.74 -6.94
N CYS A 41 6.56 7.32 -6.59
CA CYS A 41 5.43 6.61 -5.96
C CYS A 41 4.11 7.17 -6.48
N TRP A 42 3.74 6.78 -7.70
CA TRP A 42 2.53 7.30 -8.35
C TRP A 42 1.24 6.83 -7.68
N ASN A 43 1.29 5.67 -7.01
CA ASN A 43 0.17 5.15 -6.26
C ASN A 43 -0.10 5.94 -4.96
N GLY A 44 0.87 6.75 -4.48
CA GLY A 44 0.73 7.55 -3.25
C GLY A 44 0.99 6.79 -1.95
N TYR A 45 1.09 5.47 -2.00
CA TYR A 45 1.36 4.61 -0.85
C TYR A 45 2.29 3.44 -1.22
N LEU A 46 2.79 2.79 -0.18
CA LEU A 46 3.44 1.49 -0.23
C LEU A 46 2.73 0.54 0.73
N SER A 47 2.89 -0.76 0.48
CA SER A 47 2.22 -1.81 1.25
C SER A 47 3.12 -3.02 1.43
N ASP A 48 2.93 -3.67 2.57
CA ASP A 48 3.56 -4.94 2.92
C ASP A 48 2.52 -6.05 2.88
N TRP A 49 2.86 -7.17 2.26
CA TRP A 49 1.98 -8.32 2.07
C TRP A 49 2.62 -9.60 2.58
N ASP A 50 1.84 -10.54 3.11
CA ASP A 50 2.31 -11.89 3.45
C ASP A 50 1.55 -12.95 2.66
N ILE A 51 2.22 -14.06 2.35
CA ILE A 51 1.56 -15.29 1.90
C ILE A 51 1.59 -16.31 3.05
N ILE A 52 0.42 -16.51 3.66
CA ILE A 52 0.22 -17.52 4.72
C ILE A 52 -0.82 -18.52 4.22
N ASP A 53 -0.51 -19.81 4.25
CA ASP A 53 -1.41 -20.89 3.82
C ASP A 53 -2.04 -20.65 2.42
N ASN A 54 -1.22 -20.24 1.46
CA ASN A 54 -1.61 -19.90 0.08
C ASN A 54 -2.63 -18.75 -0.05
N LYS A 55 -2.74 -17.90 0.96
CA LYS A 55 -3.56 -16.69 0.93
C LYS A 55 -2.69 -15.46 1.08
N LEU A 56 -3.03 -14.43 0.33
CA LEU A 56 -2.37 -13.13 0.36
C LEU A 56 -3.04 -12.24 1.41
N TYR A 57 -2.26 -11.75 2.36
CA TYR A 57 -2.71 -10.86 3.43
C TYR A 57 -2.02 -9.52 3.32
N LEU A 58 -2.77 -8.43 3.46
CA LEU A 58 -2.22 -7.10 3.65
C LEU A 58 -1.76 -6.99 5.11
N ILE A 59 -0.48 -6.75 5.32
CA ILE A 59 0.11 -6.60 6.66
C ILE A 59 0.08 -5.14 7.09
N ASP A 60 0.50 -4.25 6.19
CA ASP A 60 0.60 -2.82 6.49
C ASP A 60 0.47 -1.97 5.22
N VAL A 61 0.08 -0.72 5.43
CA VAL A 61 0.02 0.33 4.40
C VAL A 61 0.59 1.61 4.99
N PHE A 62 1.56 2.16 4.28
CA PHE A 62 2.24 3.37 4.69
C PHE A 62 2.27 4.40 3.56
N PRO A 63 2.15 5.70 3.89
CA PRO A 63 2.10 6.74 2.88
C PRO A 63 3.49 7.00 2.31
N CYS A 64 3.55 7.34 1.02
CA CYS A 64 4.82 7.69 0.37
C CYS A 64 5.33 9.09 0.74
N PHE A 65 4.49 9.92 1.35
CA PHE A 65 4.79 11.28 1.76
C PHE A 65 3.91 11.62 2.98
N THR A 66 4.28 12.68 3.70
CA THR A 66 3.46 13.28 4.74
C THR A 66 3.16 14.71 4.31
N ASP A 67 1.91 15.16 4.42
CA ASP A 67 1.57 16.58 4.35
C ASP A 67 1.68 17.20 5.77
N GLU A 68 1.82 18.53 5.85
CA GLU A 68 1.95 19.22 7.15
C GLU A 68 0.69 19.10 8.02
N GLU A 69 -0.47 18.77 7.41
CA GLU A 69 -1.77 18.62 8.09
C GLU A 69 -2.12 17.15 8.42
N GLY A 70 -1.46 16.16 7.82
CA GLY A 70 -1.68 14.73 8.06
C GLY A 70 -3.01 14.18 7.55
N GLU A 71 -3.79 14.94 6.78
CA GLU A 71 -5.18 14.61 6.48
C GLU A 71 -5.37 13.76 5.20
N ASN A 72 -4.37 13.67 4.33
CA ASN A 72 -4.48 12.94 3.05
C ASN A 72 -3.45 11.80 2.90
N ILE A 73 -3.13 11.12 4.00
CA ILE A 73 -2.21 9.98 3.99
C ILE A 73 -2.95 8.65 4.05
N MET A 74 -2.54 7.71 3.20
CA MET A 74 -3.05 6.35 3.25
C MET A 74 -2.35 5.57 4.36
N SER A 75 -3.15 5.05 5.29
CA SER A 75 -2.73 4.20 6.40
C SER A 75 -3.75 3.07 6.60
N MET A 76 -3.37 2.04 7.36
CA MET A 76 -4.28 0.98 7.75
C MET A 76 -5.52 1.52 8.49
N GLU A 77 -5.34 2.46 9.43
CA GLU A 77 -6.41 3.06 10.22
C GLU A 77 -7.45 3.78 9.35
N ASN A 78 -6.99 4.47 8.30
CA ASN A 78 -7.87 5.20 7.38
C ASN A 78 -8.58 4.27 6.39
N LEU A 79 -7.93 3.19 5.96
CA LEU A 79 -8.50 2.21 5.02
C LEU A 79 -9.49 1.25 5.66
N PHE A 80 -9.20 0.83 6.88
CA PHE A 80 -9.95 -0.15 7.64
C PHE A 80 -10.18 0.41 9.06
N PRO A 81 -11.13 1.33 9.23
CA PRO A 81 -11.46 1.83 10.55
C PRO A 81 -12.03 0.70 11.42
N GLU A 82 -11.84 0.79 12.74
CA GLU A 82 -12.42 -0.13 13.75
C GLU A 82 -11.84 -1.57 13.75
N GLN A 83 -10.55 -1.73 13.44
CA GLN A 83 -9.83 -2.99 13.69
C GLN A 83 -9.41 -3.11 15.17
N ASP A 84 -10.35 -3.52 16.02
CA ASP A 84 -10.10 -3.97 17.42
C ASP A 84 -10.00 -5.50 17.51
#